data_AF-A0A4Q3YHZ2-F1
#
_entry.id   AF-A0A4Q3YHZ2-F1
#
_cell.length_a   1.000
_cell.length_b   1.000
_cell.length_c   1.000
_cell.angle_alpha   90.00
_cell.angle_beta   90.00
_cell.angle_gamma   90.00
#
_symmetry.space_group_name_H-M   'P 1'
#
loop_
_entity.id
_entity.type
_entity.pdbx_description
1 polymer ?
#
loop_
_entity_poly.entity_id
_entity_poly.type
_entity_poly.pdbx_seq_one_letter_code
_entity_poly.pdbx_strand_id
1 'polypeptide(L)'
;MHHANQSTSIRPILVFLPRPSGEFVVSRLIATGRAAACVSTMQELSEALETRVWALAITARPDIDAVLGLRALPVVNIEIFFHQTVDEDGRETSRKVFDGQAFLERVRLLTEQRPVRPPASADRAKPCRTTMPRQTNHGWIGRLRHLVSKRPAASSR
;
A
#
# COMPACT_ATOMS: atom_id res chain seq x y z
N MET A 1 -25.35 19.52 -25.94
CA MET A 1 -25.24 18.61 -24.78
C MET A 1 -24.30 17.47 -25.17
N HIS A 2 -22.99 17.65 -24.98
CA HIS A 2 -22.00 16.60 -25.29
C HIS A 2 -21.76 15.78 -24.02
N HIS A 3 -22.39 14.60 -23.93
CA HIS A 3 -21.97 13.60 -22.95
C HIS A 3 -20.66 13.00 -23.44
N ALA A 4 -19.53 13.43 -22.87
CA ALA A 4 -18.26 12.77 -23.05
C ALA A 4 -18.38 11.35 -22.46
N ASN A 5 -18.45 10.35 -23.34
CA ASN A 5 -18.37 8.94 -23.00
C ASN A 5 -16.94 8.66 -22.50
N GLN A 6 -16.72 8.82 -21.20
CA GLN A 6 -15.45 8.47 -20.56
C GLN A 6 -15.34 6.95 -20.53
N SER A 7 -14.73 6.37 -21.56
CA SER A 7 -14.27 4.99 -21.55
C SER A 7 -13.20 4.86 -20.46
N THR A 8 -13.62 4.49 -19.24
CA THR A 8 -12.71 4.15 -18.16
C THR A 8 -11.95 2.90 -18.58
N SER A 9 -10.77 3.09 -19.17
CA SER A 9 -9.91 1.98 -19.55
C SER A 9 -9.53 1.20 -18.30
N ILE A 10 -9.96 -0.06 -18.24
CA ILE A 10 -9.63 -0.95 -17.12
C ILE A 10 -8.13 -1.23 -17.22
N ARG A 11 -7.37 -0.61 -16.32
CA ARG A 11 -5.93 -0.85 -16.20
C ARG A 11 -5.69 -2.22 -15.57
N PRO A 12 -4.72 -2.99 -16.08
CA PRO A 12 -4.42 -4.32 -15.58
C PRO A 12 -3.67 -4.24 -14.24
N ILE A 13 -3.60 -5.37 -13.56
CA ILE A 13 -2.82 -5.57 -12.34
C ILE A 13 -1.52 -6.31 -12.66
N LEU A 14 -0.40 -5.80 -12.18
CA LEU A 14 0.89 -6.47 -12.31
C LEU A 14 1.12 -7.35 -11.10
N VAL A 15 1.51 -8.61 -11.30
CA VAL A 15 1.89 -9.53 -10.22
C VAL A 15 3.37 -9.85 -10.38
N PHE A 16 4.19 -9.40 -9.44
CA PHE A 16 5.62 -9.70 -9.40
C PHE A 16 5.92 -10.70 -8.28
N LEU A 17 5.94 -11.98 -8.62
CA LEU A 17 6.11 -13.11 -7.71
C LEU A 17 6.75 -14.30 -8.45
N PRO A 18 7.33 -15.28 -7.73
CA PRO A 18 7.71 -16.56 -8.32
C PRO A 18 6.53 -17.19 -9.07
N ARG A 19 6.80 -17.73 -10.27
CA ARG A 19 5.76 -18.10 -11.25
C ARG A 19 4.61 -18.95 -10.66
N PRO A 20 4.84 -20.01 -9.86
CA PRO A 20 3.73 -20.78 -9.26
C PRO A 20 2.80 -19.95 -8.37
N SER A 21 3.38 -19.04 -7.57
CA SER A 21 2.61 -18.15 -6.69
C SER A 21 1.93 -17.03 -7.47
N GLY A 22 2.61 -16.48 -8.48
CA GLY A 22 2.06 -15.44 -9.34
C GLY A 22 0.89 -15.93 -10.18
N GLU A 23 0.97 -17.13 -10.76
CA GLU A 23 -0.12 -17.76 -11.51
C GLU A 23 -1.35 -18.02 -10.63
N PHE A 24 -1.15 -18.49 -9.39
CA PHE A 24 -2.24 -18.62 -8.42
C PHE A 24 -2.96 -17.29 -8.21
N VAL A 25 -2.24 -16.20 -8.01
CA VAL A 25 -2.82 -14.86 -7.79
C VAL A 25 -3.53 -14.36 -9.04
N VAL A 26 -2.91 -14.50 -10.22
CA VAL A 26 -3.51 -14.13 -11.50
C VAL A 26 -4.82 -14.87 -11.72
N SER A 27 -4.88 -16.17 -11.41
CA SER A 27 -6.12 -16.95 -11.55
C SER A 27 -7.27 -16.40 -10.68
N ARG A 28 -6.96 -15.98 -9.44
CA ARG A 28 -7.94 -15.37 -8.54
C ARG A 28 -8.44 -14.02 -9.06
N LEU A 29 -7.54 -13.20 -9.61
CA LEU A 29 -7.92 -11.91 -10.20
C LEU A 29 -8.79 -12.08 -11.44
N ILE A 30 -8.40 -12.97 -12.35
CA ILE A 30 -9.16 -13.26 -13.58
C ILE A 30 -10.55 -13.83 -13.25
N ALA A 31 -10.65 -14.70 -12.25
CA ALA A 31 -11.94 -15.24 -11.79
C ALA A 31 -12.92 -14.16 -11.31
N THR A 32 -12.43 -12.96 -10.98
CA THR A 32 -13.23 -11.80 -10.59
C THR A 32 -13.38 -10.75 -11.69
N GLY A 33 -13.01 -11.07 -12.93
CA GLY A 33 -13.11 -10.18 -14.08
C GLY A 33 -12.00 -9.12 -14.16
N ARG A 34 -10.90 -9.28 -13.41
CA ARG A 34 -9.77 -8.34 -13.43
C ARG A 34 -8.67 -8.82 -14.37
N ALA A 35 -8.25 -7.96 -15.28
CA ALA A 35 -7.09 -8.22 -16.11
C ALA A 35 -5.81 -8.18 -15.26
N ALA A 36 -4.99 -9.23 -15.34
CA ALA A 36 -3.73 -9.34 -14.60
C ALA A 36 -2.65 -10.04 -15.43
N ALA A 37 -1.39 -9.73 -15.14
CA ALA A 37 -0.24 -10.41 -15.73
C ALA A 37 0.78 -10.77 -14.64
N CYS A 38 1.42 -11.92 -14.80
CA CYS A 38 2.48 -12.38 -13.92
C CYS A 38 3.85 -12.12 -14.56
N VAL A 39 4.76 -11.58 -13.77
CA VAL A 39 6.19 -11.48 -14.04
C VAL A 39 6.95 -12.06 -12.84
N SER A 40 8.09 -12.65 -13.10
CA SER A 40 8.85 -13.45 -12.13
C SER A 40 10.34 -13.08 -12.06
N THR A 41 10.81 -12.22 -12.97
CA THR A 41 12.19 -11.71 -12.95
C THR A 41 12.21 -10.18 -12.98
N MET A 42 13.33 -9.59 -12.56
CA MET A 42 13.54 -8.14 -12.59
C MET A 42 13.49 -7.58 -14.02
N GLN A 43 13.99 -8.33 -15.00
CA GLN A 43 13.94 -7.93 -16.41
C GLN A 43 12.49 -7.88 -16.92
N GLU A 44 11.70 -8.93 -16.67
CA GLU A 44 10.27 -8.97 -17.01
C GLU A 44 9.50 -7.83 -16.32
N LEU A 45 9.87 -7.51 -15.07
CA LEU A 45 9.28 -6.39 -14.32
C LEU A 45 9.55 -5.03 -14.99
N SER A 46 10.81 -4.75 -15.36
CA SER A 46 11.17 -3.49 -16.05
C SER A 46 10.41 -3.35 -17.36
N GLU A 47 10.47 -4.39 -18.20
CA GLU A 47 9.79 -4.42 -19.49
C GLU A 47 8.27 -4.22 -19.36
N ALA A 48 7.64 -4.90 -18.39
CA ALA A 48 6.22 -4.75 -18.13
C ALA A 48 5.87 -3.30 -17.71
N LEU A 49 6.67 -2.70 -16.84
CA LEU A 49 6.42 -1.33 -16.34
C LEU A 49 6.62 -0.26 -17.42
N GLU A 50 7.46 -0.50 -18.42
CA GLU A 50 7.70 0.39 -19.57
C GLU A 50 6.61 0.27 -20.64
N THR A 51 6.12 -0.94 -20.91
CA THR A 51 5.21 -1.22 -22.03
C THR A 51 3.76 -0.81 -21.78
N ARG A 52 3.32 -0.77 -20.51
CA ARG A 52 1.91 -0.50 -20.17
C ARG A 52 1.75 0.30 -18.89
N VAL A 53 0.62 1.00 -18.76
CA VAL A 53 0.19 1.62 -17.50
C VAL A 53 -0.58 0.59 -16.67
N TRP A 54 -0.07 0.29 -15.48
CA TRP A 54 -0.69 -0.64 -14.52
C TRP A 54 -1.52 0.11 -13.49
N ALA A 55 -2.55 -0.55 -12.95
CA ALA A 55 -3.38 0.01 -11.87
C ALA A 55 -2.64 -0.04 -10.53
N LEU A 56 -2.02 -1.19 -10.25
CA LEU A 56 -1.22 -1.48 -9.06
C LEU A 56 -0.30 -2.67 -9.35
N ALA A 57 0.67 -2.87 -8.46
CA ALA A 57 1.49 -4.08 -8.41
C ALA A 57 1.20 -4.89 -7.15
N ILE A 58 1.23 -6.22 -7.27
CA ILE A 58 1.20 -7.17 -6.16
C ILE A 58 2.56 -7.84 -6.09
N THR A 59 3.17 -7.86 -4.92
CA THR A 59 4.50 -8.45 -4.71
C THR A 59 4.70 -8.90 -3.26
N ALA A 60 5.81 -9.56 -2.96
CA ALA A 60 6.21 -9.90 -1.59
C ALA A 60 6.98 -8.74 -0.95
N ARG A 61 7.07 -8.71 0.39
CA ARG A 61 7.81 -7.65 1.11
C ARG A 61 9.22 -7.35 0.58
N PRO A 62 10.11 -8.33 0.32
CA PRO A 62 11.48 -8.02 -0.10
C PRO A 62 11.57 -7.28 -1.43
N ASP A 63 10.55 -7.41 -2.27
CA ASP A 63 10.54 -6.91 -3.64
C ASP A 63 9.80 -5.57 -3.80
N ILE A 64 9.22 -5.03 -2.72
CA ILE A 64 8.46 -3.77 -2.75
C ILE A 64 9.33 -2.62 -3.28
N ASP A 65 10.55 -2.49 -2.77
CA ASP A 65 11.45 -1.40 -3.14
C ASP A 65 11.92 -1.54 -4.61
N ALA A 66 12.03 -2.76 -5.13
CA ALA A 66 12.36 -2.99 -6.54
C ALA A 66 11.25 -2.45 -7.46
N VAL A 67 9.98 -2.72 -7.13
CA VAL A 67 8.84 -2.20 -7.89
C VAL A 67 8.76 -0.68 -7.80
N LEU A 68 8.84 -0.12 -6.59
CA LEU A 68 8.71 1.33 -6.37
C LEU A 68 9.89 2.13 -6.92
N GLY A 69 11.09 1.53 -6.96
CA GLY A 69 12.29 2.12 -7.54
C GLY A 69 12.19 2.28 -9.06
N LEU A 70 11.47 1.39 -9.75
CA LEU A 70 11.23 1.48 -11.18
C LEU A 70 10.08 2.42 -11.53
N ARG A 71 8.97 2.34 -10.78
CA ARG A 71 7.79 3.17 -11.04
C ARG A 71 6.98 3.43 -9.78
N ALA A 72 6.55 4.68 -9.61
CA ALA A 72 5.59 5.03 -8.57
C ALA A 72 4.18 4.54 -8.96
N LEU A 73 3.75 3.43 -8.36
CA LEU A 73 2.37 2.93 -8.41
C LEU A 73 1.96 2.31 -7.06
N PRO A 74 0.65 2.13 -6.79
CA PRO A 74 0.22 1.42 -5.59
C PRO A 74 0.79 0.00 -5.56
N VAL A 75 1.33 -0.40 -4.41
CA VAL A 75 1.88 -1.74 -4.19
C VAL A 75 1.09 -2.45 -3.09
N VAL A 76 0.75 -3.71 -3.33
CA VAL A 76 0.11 -4.61 -2.38
C VAL A 76 1.11 -5.70 -2.00
N ASN A 77 1.49 -5.74 -0.72
CA ASN A 77 2.22 -6.88 -0.18
C ASN A 77 1.25 -8.07 -0.08
N ILE A 78 1.52 -9.18 -0.76
CA ILE A 78 0.67 -10.36 -0.69
C ILE A 78 0.75 -11.11 0.65
N GLU A 79 1.88 -11.00 1.35
CA GLU A 79 2.13 -11.76 2.57
C GLU A 79 1.17 -11.41 3.72
N ILE A 80 0.58 -10.22 3.68
CA ILE A 80 -0.38 -9.76 4.69
C ILE A 80 -1.70 -10.55 4.69
N PHE A 81 -1.99 -11.26 3.60
CA PHE A 81 -3.19 -12.07 3.45
C PHE A 81 -2.95 -13.55 3.79
N PHE A 82 -1.76 -13.89 4.28
CA PHE A 82 -1.49 -15.23 4.79
C PHE A 82 -1.55 -15.22 6.31
N HIS A 83 -2.46 -16.01 6.87
CA HIS A 83 -2.64 -16.16 8.31
C HIS A 83 -2.18 -17.55 8.75
N GLN A 84 -1.55 -17.65 9.92
CA GLN A 84 -1.31 -18.94 10.55
C GLN A 84 -2.64 -19.49 11.09
N THR A 85 -2.90 -20.77 10.86
CA THR A 85 -4.01 -21.45 11.52
C THR A 85 -3.61 -21.92 12.91
N VAL A 86 -4.55 -21.85 13.84
CA VAL A 86 -4.41 -22.37 15.19
C VAL A 86 -5.18 -23.69 15.26
N ASP A 87 -4.59 -24.71 15.89
CA ASP A 87 -5.22 -25.99 16.20
C ASP A 87 -6.30 -25.86 17.30
N GLU A 88 -7.14 -26.88 17.50
CA GLU A 88 -8.14 -26.97 18.57
C GLU A 88 -7.51 -26.78 19.97
N ASP A 89 -6.24 -27.19 20.13
CA ASP A 89 -5.45 -27.00 21.34
C ASP A 89 -4.84 -25.59 21.49
N GLY A 90 -5.20 -24.65 20.61
CA GLY A 90 -4.67 -23.28 20.67
C GLY A 90 -3.22 -23.15 20.21
N ARG A 91 -2.64 -24.19 19.59
CA ARG A 91 -1.26 -24.18 19.09
C ARG A 91 -1.19 -23.66 17.66
N GLU A 92 -0.24 -22.78 17.39
CA GLU A 92 0.05 -22.35 16.01
C GLU A 92 0.48 -23.54 15.15
N THR A 93 -0.21 -23.73 14.03
CA THR A 93 0.16 -24.71 13.02
C THR A 93 1.08 -24.06 11.99
N SER A 94 1.97 -24.84 11.38
CA SER A 94 2.84 -24.37 10.28
C SER A 94 2.08 -24.05 8.98
N ARG A 95 0.78 -24.36 8.93
CA ARG A 95 -0.07 -24.12 7.77
C ARG A 95 -0.45 -22.64 7.70
N LYS A 96 -0.14 -22.02 6.56
CA LYS A 96 -0.62 -20.69 6.20
C LYS A 96 -1.88 -20.80 5.35
N VAL A 97 -2.91 -20.05 5.72
CA VAL A 97 -4.16 -19.93 4.96
C VAL A 97 -4.20 -18.56 4.30
N PHE A 98 -4.53 -18.54 3.02
CA PHE A 98 -4.68 -17.33 2.24
C PHE A 98 -6.11 -16.79 2.37
N ASP A 99 -6.26 -15.57 2.89
CA ASP A 99 -7.52 -14.84 2.91
C ASP A 99 -7.76 -14.17 1.55
N GLY A 100 -8.37 -14.93 0.65
CA GLY A 100 -8.70 -14.45 -0.69
C GLY A 100 -9.74 -13.33 -0.72
N GLN A 101 -10.64 -13.25 0.27
CA GLN A 101 -11.67 -12.21 0.32
C GLN A 101 -11.05 -10.87 0.69
N ALA A 102 -10.27 -10.83 1.77
CA ALA A 102 -9.55 -9.62 2.17
C ALA A 102 -8.59 -9.14 1.07
N PHE A 103 -7.94 -10.06 0.36
CA PHE A 103 -7.10 -9.75 -0.78
C PHE A 103 -7.87 -9.05 -1.91
N LEU A 104 -8.98 -9.63 -2.36
CA LEU A 104 -9.79 -9.08 -3.45
C LEU A 104 -10.41 -7.73 -3.07
N GLU A 105 -10.85 -7.57 -1.83
CA GLU A 105 -11.39 -6.31 -1.32
C GLU A 105 -10.31 -5.21 -1.32
N ARG A 106 -9.08 -5.54 -0.91
CA ARG A 106 -7.97 -4.58 -0.96
C ARG A 106 -7.64 -4.16 -2.39
N VAL A 107 -7.62 -5.12 -3.33
CA VAL A 107 -7.41 -4.84 -4.76
C VAL A 107 -8.54 -3.96 -5.30
N ARG A 108 -9.79 -4.24 -4.93
CA ARG A 108 -10.96 -3.45 -5.31
C ARG A 108 -10.80 -1.98 -4.90
N LEU A 109 -10.53 -1.74 -3.62
CA LEU A 109 -10.38 -0.39 -3.05
C LEU A 109 -9.25 0.43 -3.69
N LEU A 110 -8.22 -0.23 -4.24
CA LEU A 110 -7.09 0.44 -4.89
C LEU A 110 -7.29 0.67 -6.39
N THR A 111 -8.20 -0.08 -7.02
CA THR A 111 -8.45 -0.03 -8.47
C THR A 111 -9.70 0.77 -8.81
N GLU A 112 -10.71 0.74 -7.95
CA GLU A 112 -11.90 1.58 -8.05
C GLU A 112 -11.52 2.99 -7.59
N GLN A 113 -11.88 3.97 -8.42
CA GLN A 113 -11.27 5.29 -8.46
C GLN A 113 -11.21 5.95 -7.07
N ARG A 114 -9.99 6.21 -6.57
CA ARG A 114 -9.80 7.28 -5.59
C ARG A 114 -10.21 8.56 -6.30
N PRO A 115 -11.27 9.28 -5.88
CA PRO A 115 -11.59 10.56 -6.49
C PRO A 115 -10.32 11.41 -6.45
N VAL A 116 -9.89 11.87 -7.62
CA VAL A 116 -8.81 12.84 -7.75
C VAL A 116 -9.24 14.01 -6.89
N ARG A 117 -8.60 14.17 -5.72
CA ARG A 117 -8.83 15.34 -4.88
C ARG A 117 -8.51 16.54 -5.79
N PRO A 118 -9.46 17.43 -6.08
CA PRO A 118 -9.18 18.55 -6.97
C PRO A 118 -7.94 19.27 -6.44
N PRO A 119 -6.99 19.67 -7.30
CA PRO A 119 -5.84 20.42 -6.86
C PRO A 119 -6.38 21.62 -6.09
N ALA A 120 -5.96 21.76 -4.84
CA ALA A 120 -6.35 22.90 -4.02
C ALA A 120 -6.06 24.15 -4.85
N SER A 121 -7.11 24.83 -5.29
CA SER A 121 -7.02 25.99 -6.15
C SER A 121 -6.04 26.96 -5.50
N ALA A 122 -4.93 27.17 -6.19
CA ALA A 122 -3.94 28.18 -5.85
C ALA A 122 -4.56 29.55 -6.12
N ASP A 123 -5.45 30.00 -5.24
CA ASP A 123 -5.86 31.39 -5.20
C ASP A 123 -6.07 31.84 -3.77
N ARG A 124 -4.94 32.03 -3.08
CA ARG A 124 -4.88 33.04 -2.03
C ARG A 124 -3.53 33.72 -2.12
N ALA A 125 -3.51 34.79 -2.89
CA ALA A 125 -2.45 35.77 -2.89
C ALA A 125 -2.06 36.16 -1.46
N LYS A 126 -0.76 36.07 -1.15
CA LYS A 126 -0.07 36.73 -0.04
C LYS A 126 0.36 38.13 -0.54
N PRO A 127 0.45 39.17 0.31
CA PRO A 127 1.58 39.31 1.25
C PRO A 127 1.16 39.95 2.61
N CYS A 128 1.88 39.77 3.73
CA CYS A 128 3.22 40.27 3.99
C CYS A 128 3.94 39.51 5.13
N ARG A 129 5.26 39.59 5.06
CA ARG A 129 6.30 38.97 5.90
C ARG A 129 6.24 39.47 7.34
N THR A 130 6.66 38.64 8.31
CA THR A 130 7.78 38.94 9.23
C THR A 130 8.26 37.66 9.94
N THR A 131 9.51 37.29 9.60
CA THR A 131 10.54 36.47 10.28
C THR A 131 10.23 35.08 10.89
N MET A 132 10.94 34.07 10.35
CA MET A 132 11.26 32.79 11.02
C MET A 132 12.41 32.96 12.05
N PRO A 133 12.75 31.93 12.86
CA PRO A 133 13.53 30.75 12.41
C PRO A 133 12.84 29.41 12.78
N ARG A 134 12.65 28.50 11.82
CA ARG A 134 13.47 27.32 11.51
C ARG A 134 13.69 26.36 12.70
N GLN A 135 12.87 25.29 12.75
CA GLN A 135 13.41 23.96 13.05
C GLN A 135 12.58 22.85 12.39
N THR A 136 13.34 22.05 11.64
CA THR A 136 13.02 20.79 10.96
C THR A 136 12.47 19.74 11.90
N ASN A 137 11.49 18.95 11.45
CA ASN A 137 11.22 17.63 12.04
C ASN A 137 11.30 16.56 10.96
N HIS A 138 12.53 16.09 10.76
CA HIS A 138 12.81 14.76 10.26
C HIS A 138 12.63 13.76 11.40
N GLY A 139 12.21 12.54 11.06
CA GLY A 139 12.81 11.37 11.69
C GLY A 139 12.05 10.78 12.87
N TRP A 140 11.65 9.53 12.66
CA TRP A 140 11.40 8.54 13.70
C TRP A 140 12.61 8.39 14.63
N ILE A 141 12.46 8.73 15.91
CA ILE A 141 13.19 8.16 17.07
C ILE A 141 12.17 8.28 18.22
N GLY A 142 11.74 7.23 18.91
CA GLY A 142 12.53 6.18 19.50
C GLY A 142 12.69 6.45 21.00
N ARG A 143 11.86 5.76 21.78
CA ARG A 143 12.14 5.27 23.15
C ARG A 143 12.15 6.20 24.37
N LEU A 144 11.32 5.76 25.33
CA LEU A 144 11.56 5.48 26.74
C LEU A 144 11.87 6.64 27.72
N ARG A 145 11.03 6.68 28.76
CA ARG A 145 11.33 6.33 30.17
C ARG A 145 11.09 7.42 31.21
N HIS A 146 10.38 6.97 32.25
CA HIS A 146 10.54 7.28 33.67
C HIS A 146 10.17 8.68 34.15
N LEU A 147 8.93 8.81 34.60
CA LEU A 147 8.54 9.83 35.57
C LEU A 147 8.82 9.32 36.98
N VAL A 148 9.95 9.79 37.50
CA VAL A 148 10.31 9.77 38.92
C VAL A 148 9.36 10.70 39.69
N SER A 149 8.83 10.13 40.76
CA SER A 149 8.17 10.71 41.94
C SER A 149 8.56 12.16 42.30
N LYS A 150 7.54 12.98 42.60
CA LYS A 150 7.64 14.02 43.64
C LYS A 150 6.35 14.09 44.46
N ARG A 151 6.53 13.97 45.78
CA ARG A 151 5.56 14.16 46.87
C ARG A 151 5.00 15.59 46.89
N PRO A 152 3.78 15.82 47.39
CA PRO A 152 3.40 17.11 47.97
C PRO A 152 3.62 17.13 49.48
N ALA A 153 4.07 18.27 49.99
CA ALA A 153 4.06 18.67 51.39
C ALA A 153 3.17 19.92 51.54
N ALA A 154 2.26 19.90 52.51
CA ALA A 154 1.62 21.05 53.18
C ALA A 154 0.66 20.46 54.25
N SER A 155 1.00 20.43 55.55
CA SER A 155 1.00 21.50 56.56
C SER A 155 -0.40 21.95 57.04
N SER A 156 -0.73 21.50 58.25
CA SER A 156 -1.32 22.22 59.41
C SER A 156 -2.68 22.92 59.29
N ARG A 157 -3.66 22.39 60.03
CA ARG A 157 -4.26 23.06 61.20
C ARG A 157 -4.85 22.04 62.17
#